data_AF-B6BAZ1-F1
#
_entry.id   AF-B6BAZ1-F1
#
_cell.length_a   1.000
_cell.length_b   1.000
_cell.length_c   1.000
_cell.angle_alpha   90.00
_cell.angle_beta   90.00
_cell.angle_gamma   90.00
#
_symmetry.space_group_name_H-M   'P 1'
#
loop_
_entity.id
_entity.type
_entity.pdbx_description
1 polymer ?
#
loop_
_entity_poly.entity_id
_entity_poly.type
_entity_poly.pdbx_seq_one_letter_code
_entity_poly.pdbx_strand_id
1 'polypeptide(L)'
;MIRPLIFAAFAALSPAAAFAGDPIIQFETEDPEMNAAIGSALSSMDAFLSHVLDSQGNAANGALVKVALETSYGHENIWVDHFTIASGGGMTGKLANEPNDLPGKHFGDTVEFDRSSLRDWSVFLDGKLYGNFTTRVMIPHLDADSRAQLEQVLSATPVPQDW
;
A
#
# COMPACT_ATOMS: atom_id res chain seq x y z
N MET A 1 23.87 40.78 17.86
CA MET A 1 23.91 39.31 18.02
C MET A 1 22.48 38.81 18.18
N ILE A 2 21.91 38.22 17.13
CA ILE A 2 20.51 37.73 17.12
C ILE A 2 20.56 36.21 17.29
N ARG A 3 19.89 35.69 18.32
CA ARG A 3 19.75 34.24 18.59
C ARG A 3 18.48 33.76 17.88
N PRO A 4 18.49 32.66 17.10
CA PRO A 4 17.27 32.13 16.51
C PRO A 4 16.50 31.29 17.56
N LEU A 5 15.20 31.55 17.67
CA LEU A 5 14.23 30.67 18.31
C LEU A 5 13.99 29.47 17.37
N ILE A 6 14.19 28.25 17.86
CA ILE A 6 13.77 27.04 17.17
C ILE A 6 12.31 26.77 17.57
N PHE A 7 11.40 26.92 16.62
CA PHE A 7 10.06 26.35 16.73
C PHE A 7 10.17 24.87 16.37
N ALA A 8 10.01 23.99 17.36
CA ALA A 8 9.77 22.57 17.10
C ALA A 8 8.32 22.41 16.63
N ALA A 9 8.13 22.34 15.31
CA ALA A 9 6.86 21.93 14.74
C ALA A 9 6.72 20.41 14.92
N PHE A 10 5.80 19.97 15.77
CA PHE A 10 5.32 18.59 15.78
C PHE A 10 4.59 18.36 14.46
N ALA A 11 5.25 17.74 13.48
CA ALA A 11 4.59 17.27 12.28
C ALA A 11 3.75 16.05 12.65
N ALA A 12 2.42 16.20 12.60
CA ALA A 12 1.53 15.05 12.61
C ALA A 12 1.84 14.25 11.33
N LEU A 13 2.35 13.02 11.47
CA LEU A 13 2.50 12.10 10.36
C LEU A 13 1.10 11.74 9.86
N SER A 14 0.68 12.37 8.77
CA SER A 14 -0.45 11.89 7.98
C SER A 14 -0.08 10.52 7.37
N PRO A 15 -0.99 9.54 7.30
CA PRO A 15 -0.73 8.24 6.67
C PRO A 15 -0.25 8.37 5.21
N ALA A 16 -0.67 9.41 4.52
CA ALA A 16 -0.21 9.75 3.17
C ALA A 16 1.29 10.05 3.08
N ALA A 17 1.93 10.51 4.17
CA ALA A 17 3.36 10.78 4.19
C ALA A 17 4.20 9.49 4.24
N ALA A 18 3.61 8.34 4.62
CA ALA A 18 4.30 7.06 4.61
C ALA A 18 4.52 6.49 3.20
N PHE A 19 3.83 7.02 2.18
CA PHE A 19 3.88 6.54 0.79
C PHE A 19 4.50 7.56 -0.19
N ALA A 20 4.94 8.72 0.31
CA ALA A 20 5.55 9.76 -0.52
C ALA A 20 7.08 9.54 -0.61
N GLY A 21 7.53 8.91 -1.70
CA GLY A 21 8.96 8.61 -1.92
C GLY A 21 9.38 7.19 -1.53
N ASP A 22 8.50 6.21 -1.74
CA ASP A 22 8.74 4.81 -1.41
C ASP A 22 10.08 4.31 -1.98
N PRO A 23 10.94 3.68 -1.16
CA PRO A 23 12.18 3.09 -1.64
C PRO A 23 11.86 1.97 -2.63
N ILE A 24 12.38 2.11 -3.85
CA ILE A 24 12.23 1.09 -4.90
C ILE A 24 13.24 -0.02 -4.64
N ILE A 25 12.73 -1.22 -4.36
CA ILE A 25 13.53 -2.45 -4.31
C ILE A 25 13.00 -3.38 -5.38
N GLN A 26 13.87 -3.78 -6.30
CA GLN A 26 13.54 -4.77 -7.32
C GLN A 26 13.77 -6.17 -6.78
N PHE A 27 12.78 -7.04 -7.00
CA PHE A 27 12.87 -8.47 -6.75
C PHE A 27 12.71 -9.19 -8.08
N GLU A 28 13.33 -10.36 -8.20
CA GLU A 28 13.10 -11.26 -9.33
C GLU A 28 11.63 -11.72 -9.32
N THR A 29 11.03 -11.89 -10.50
CA THR A 29 9.63 -12.36 -10.62
C THR A 29 9.39 -13.67 -9.89
N GLU A 30 10.39 -14.55 -9.84
CA GLU A 30 10.33 -15.87 -9.20
C GLU A 30 10.81 -15.85 -7.74
N ASP A 31 11.01 -14.69 -7.13
CA ASP A 31 11.46 -14.60 -5.74
C ASP A 31 10.46 -15.33 -4.81
N PRO A 32 10.90 -16.39 -4.10
CA PRO A 32 9.99 -17.26 -3.36
C PRO A 32 9.38 -16.56 -2.14
N GLU A 33 10.08 -15.63 -1.51
CA GLU A 33 9.60 -14.94 -0.32
C GLU A 33 8.55 -13.90 -0.70
N MET A 34 8.82 -13.10 -1.73
CA MET A 34 7.87 -12.14 -2.28
C MET A 34 6.60 -12.83 -2.78
N ASN A 35 6.73 -13.94 -3.52
CA ASN A 35 5.58 -14.68 -4.02
C ASN A 35 4.76 -15.35 -2.89
N ALA A 36 5.41 -15.84 -1.84
CA ALA A 36 4.71 -16.34 -0.65
C ALA A 36 3.94 -15.21 0.09
N ALA A 37 4.52 -14.01 0.16
CA ALA A 37 3.87 -12.84 0.74
C ALA A 37 2.64 -12.40 -0.08
N ILE A 38 2.76 -12.34 -1.41
CA ILE A 38 1.63 -12.08 -2.32
C ILE A 38 0.53 -13.14 -2.11
N GLY A 39 0.90 -14.42 -2.05
CA GLY A 39 -0.06 -15.51 -1.81
C GLY A 39 -0.81 -15.35 -0.48
N SER A 40 -0.13 -14.91 0.57
CA SER A 40 -0.72 -14.66 1.89
C SER A 40 -1.62 -13.41 1.91
N ALA A 41 -1.25 -12.37 1.17
CA ALA A 41 -2.11 -11.20 1.00
C ALA A 41 -3.39 -11.55 0.24
N LEU A 42 -3.27 -12.33 -0.83
CA LEU A 42 -4.41 -12.76 -1.65
C LEU A 42 -5.34 -13.71 -0.89
N SER A 43 -4.81 -14.59 -0.03
CA SER A 43 -5.63 -15.50 0.78
C SER A 43 -6.45 -14.77 1.86
N SER A 44 -5.99 -13.59 2.31
CA SER A 44 -6.67 -12.73 3.28
C SER A 44 -7.48 -11.58 2.65
N MET A 45 -7.39 -11.42 1.32
CA MET A 45 -8.00 -10.31 0.58
C MET A 45 -9.52 -10.24 0.74
N ASP A 46 -10.22 -11.38 0.72
CA ASP A 46 -11.69 -11.37 0.86
C ASP A 46 -12.14 -10.91 2.25
N ALA A 47 -11.42 -11.31 3.30
CA ALA A 47 -11.68 -10.83 4.65
C ALA A 47 -11.47 -9.31 4.71
N PHE A 48 -10.32 -8.81 4.23
CA PHE A 48 -10.04 -7.38 4.12
C PHE A 48 -11.16 -6.62 3.39
N LEU A 49 -11.53 -7.04 2.19
CA LEU A 49 -12.58 -6.39 1.40
C LEU A 49 -13.93 -6.39 2.12
N SER A 50 -14.29 -7.48 2.80
CA SER A 50 -15.54 -7.55 3.58
C SER A 50 -15.59 -6.56 4.75
N HIS A 51 -14.44 -6.18 5.29
CA HIS A 51 -14.32 -5.24 6.40
C HIS A 51 -14.23 -3.78 5.96
N VAL A 52 -13.69 -3.50 4.77
CA VAL A 52 -13.44 -2.12 4.31
C VAL A 52 -14.44 -1.59 3.30
N LEU A 53 -15.21 -2.46 2.63
CA LEU A 53 -16.19 -2.01 1.64
C LEU A 53 -17.55 -1.68 2.29
N ASP A 54 -18.14 -0.56 1.88
CA ASP A 54 -19.53 -0.25 2.20
C ASP A 54 -20.53 -1.02 1.31
N SER A 55 -21.84 -0.82 1.55
CA SER A 55 -22.90 -1.47 0.78
C SER A 55 -22.94 -1.08 -0.71
N GLN A 56 -22.24 -0.02 -1.10
CA GLN A 56 -22.12 0.46 -2.48
C GLN A 56 -20.82 -0.03 -3.13
N GLY A 57 -19.98 -0.74 -2.39
CA GLY A 57 -18.69 -1.25 -2.86
C GLY A 57 -17.56 -0.23 -2.78
N ASN A 58 -17.72 0.89 -2.06
CA ASN A 58 -16.65 1.87 -1.87
C ASN A 58 -15.78 1.48 -0.67
N ALA A 59 -14.46 1.60 -0.82
CA ALA A 59 -13.53 1.37 0.26
C ALA A 59 -13.54 2.50 1.30
N ALA A 60 -13.43 2.12 2.57
CA ALA A 60 -13.24 3.04 3.68
C ALA A 60 -11.91 3.82 3.54
N ASN A 61 -11.89 5.04 4.09
CA ASN A 61 -10.68 5.86 4.11
C ASN A 61 -9.52 5.12 4.80
N GLY A 62 -8.34 5.14 4.17
CA GLY A 62 -7.15 4.46 4.69
C GLY A 62 -7.07 2.97 4.36
N ALA A 63 -8.01 2.43 3.58
CA ALA A 63 -7.88 1.14 2.92
C ALA A 63 -7.20 1.30 1.55
N LEU A 64 -6.20 0.47 1.28
CA LEU A 64 -5.45 0.45 0.03
C LEU A 64 -5.32 -0.98 -0.49
N VAL A 65 -5.21 -1.11 -1.80
CA VAL A 65 -4.78 -2.34 -2.47
C VAL A 65 -3.53 -2.06 -3.27
N LYS A 66 -2.62 -3.04 -3.38
CA LYS A 66 -1.51 -2.98 -4.31
C LYS A 66 -1.89 -3.76 -5.55
N VAL A 67 -1.70 -3.16 -6.71
CA VAL A 67 -2.07 -3.74 -8.02
C VAL A 67 -0.85 -3.77 -8.93
N ALA A 68 -0.76 -4.81 -9.76
CA ALA A 68 0.16 -4.89 -10.87
C ALA A 68 -0.49 -4.22 -12.09
N LEU A 69 0.03 -3.07 -12.51
CA LEU A 69 -0.40 -2.37 -13.72
C LEU A 69 0.60 -2.60 -14.86
N GLU A 70 0.09 -2.84 -16.06
CA GLU A 70 0.89 -3.02 -17.28
C GLU A 70 1.76 -1.80 -17.58
N THR A 71 2.99 -2.07 -18.01
CA THR A 71 4.00 -1.09 -18.42
C THR A 71 4.58 -1.50 -19.77
N SER A 72 5.55 -0.73 -20.30
CA SER A 72 6.25 -1.14 -21.53
C SER A 72 7.21 -2.33 -21.32
N TYR A 73 7.55 -2.67 -20.07
CA TYR A 73 8.59 -3.64 -19.73
C TYR A 73 8.10 -4.78 -18.82
N GLY A 74 6.79 -4.89 -18.59
CA GLY A 74 6.18 -5.85 -17.66
C GLY A 74 5.11 -5.15 -16.84
N HIS A 75 5.23 -5.19 -15.51
CA HIS A 75 4.27 -4.53 -14.62
C HIS A 75 4.94 -3.69 -13.54
N GLU A 76 4.27 -2.62 -13.11
CA GLU A 76 4.59 -1.90 -11.88
C GLU A 76 3.58 -2.29 -10.79
N ASN A 77 4.07 -2.71 -9.62
CA ASN A 77 3.24 -2.96 -8.46
C ASN A 77 3.08 -1.66 -7.66
N ILE A 78 1.89 -1.07 -7.69
CA ILE A 78 1.64 0.27 -7.17
C ILE A 78 0.43 0.29 -6.22
N TRP A 79 0.47 1.14 -5.21
CA TRP A 79 -0.63 1.28 -4.25
C TRP A 79 -1.77 2.10 -4.85
N VAL A 80 -2.98 1.69 -4.56
CA VAL A 80 -4.23 2.33 -4.98
C VAL A 80 -5.13 2.52 -3.76
N ASP A 81 -5.63 3.74 -3.59
CA ASP A 81 -6.59 4.13 -2.56
C ASP A 81 -7.93 4.56 -3.19
N HIS A 82 -8.90 4.95 -2.35
CA HIS A 82 -10.25 5.40 -2.78
C HIS A 82 -10.88 4.49 -3.83
N PHE A 83 -10.72 3.17 -3.67
CA PHE A 83 -11.15 2.20 -4.67
C PHE A 83 -12.61 1.79 -4.48
N THR A 84 -13.24 1.41 -5.59
CA THR A 84 -14.62 0.92 -5.64
C THR A 84 -14.67 -0.40 -6.40
N ILE A 85 -15.49 -1.33 -5.94
CA ILE A 85 -15.80 -2.58 -6.65
C ILE A 85 -17.26 -2.53 -7.11
N ALA A 86 -17.46 -2.48 -8.42
CA ALA A 86 -18.79 -2.54 -9.02
C ALA A 86 -19.39 -3.95 -8.88
N SER A 87 -20.72 -4.05 -8.93
CA SER A 87 -21.43 -5.35 -8.82
C SER A 87 -21.03 -6.37 -9.89
N GLY A 88 -20.51 -5.92 -11.04
CA GLY A 88 -19.96 -6.77 -12.10
C GLY A 88 -18.49 -7.19 -11.90
N GLY A 89 -17.86 -6.83 -10.77
CA GLY A 89 -16.48 -7.17 -10.43
C GLY A 89 -15.41 -6.20 -10.96
N GLY A 90 -15.80 -5.19 -11.75
CA GLY A 90 -14.89 -4.14 -12.20
C GLY A 90 -14.42 -3.28 -11.03
N MET A 91 -13.12 -2.98 -10.99
CA MET A 91 -12.51 -2.19 -9.92
C MET A 91 -11.89 -0.92 -10.47
N THR A 92 -12.07 0.18 -9.75
CA THR A 92 -11.42 1.46 -10.04
C THR A 92 -10.88 2.07 -8.75
N GLY A 93 -9.89 2.93 -8.84
CA GLY A 93 -9.32 3.63 -7.68
C GLY A 93 -8.30 4.68 -8.10
N LYS A 94 -7.65 5.32 -7.13
CA LYS A 94 -6.64 6.36 -7.37
C LYS A 94 -5.25 5.89 -6.97
N LEU A 95 -4.25 6.25 -7.77
CA LEU A 95 -2.85 5.96 -7.44
C LEU A 95 -2.45 6.65 -6.13
N ALA A 96 -1.96 5.88 -5.15
CA ALA A 96 -1.63 6.35 -3.80
C ALA A 96 -0.14 6.66 -3.59
N ASN A 97 0.68 6.46 -4.63
CA ASN A 97 2.07 6.91 -4.71
C ASN A 97 2.39 7.29 -6.17
N GLU A 98 3.50 8.02 -6.38
CA GLU A 98 3.92 8.42 -7.74
C GLU A 98 4.40 7.18 -8.51
N PRO A 99 3.94 6.96 -9.76
CA PRO A 99 4.46 5.89 -10.61
C PRO A 99 5.90 6.09 -11.03
N ASN A 100 6.60 4.97 -11.24
CA ASN A 100 7.95 4.96 -11.78
C ASN A 100 7.98 4.62 -13.27
N ASP A 101 7.08 3.75 -13.73
CA ASP A 101 7.03 3.24 -15.10
C ASP A 101 5.60 3.13 -15.65
N LEU A 102 4.75 4.11 -15.33
CA LEU A 102 3.43 4.28 -15.94
C LEU A 102 3.36 5.62 -16.70
N PRO A 103 3.78 5.67 -17.98
CA PRO A 103 3.83 6.91 -18.75
C PRO A 103 2.49 7.64 -18.79
N GLY A 104 2.50 8.92 -18.40
CA GLY A 104 1.31 9.78 -18.40
C GLY A 104 0.34 9.54 -17.25
N LYS A 105 0.73 8.75 -16.24
CA LYS A 105 0.04 8.60 -14.95
C LYS A 105 0.81 9.32 -13.86
N HIS A 106 0.09 9.88 -12.90
CA HIS A 106 0.62 10.55 -11.71
C HIS A 106 -0.11 10.12 -10.44
N PHE A 107 0.47 10.43 -9.28
CA PHE A 107 -0.23 10.32 -8.01
C PHE A 107 -1.63 10.95 -8.07
N GLY A 108 -2.63 10.22 -7.58
CA GLY A 108 -4.03 10.65 -7.54
C GLY A 108 -4.85 10.39 -8.81
N ASP A 109 -4.20 9.97 -9.91
CA ASP A 109 -4.91 9.61 -11.15
C ASP A 109 -5.74 8.34 -10.96
N THR A 110 -6.89 8.31 -11.64
CA THR A 110 -7.75 7.14 -11.66
C THR A 110 -7.16 6.03 -12.53
N VAL A 111 -7.23 4.81 -12.01
CA VAL A 111 -6.88 3.58 -12.71
C VAL A 111 -8.03 2.57 -12.62
N GLU A 112 -8.15 1.76 -13.66
CA GLU A 112 -9.02 0.59 -13.69
C GLU A 112 -8.16 -0.65 -13.54
N PHE A 113 -8.67 -1.63 -12.82
CA PHE A 113 -7.96 -2.88 -12.57
C PHE A 113 -8.96 -3.99 -12.23
N ASP A 114 -8.45 -5.21 -12.09
CA ASP A 114 -9.28 -6.38 -11.79
C ASP A 114 -8.68 -7.22 -10.67
N ARG A 115 -9.43 -8.25 -10.27
CA ARG A 115 -9.03 -9.17 -9.18
C ARG A 115 -7.66 -9.82 -9.43
N SER A 116 -7.32 -10.12 -10.68
CA SER A 116 -6.06 -10.79 -11.05
C SER A 116 -4.85 -9.86 -10.95
N SER A 117 -5.06 -8.54 -10.93
CA SER A 117 -4.01 -7.55 -10.73
C SER A 117 -3.60 -7.38 -9.27
N LEU A 118 -4.43 -7.80 -8.30
CA LEU A 118 -4.15 -7.59 -6.88
C LEU A 118 -2.89 -8.34 -6.43
N ARG A 119 -2.09 -7.71 -5.57
CA ARG A 119 -0.83 -8.26 -5.05
C ARG A 119 -0.69 -8.13 -3.55
N ASP A 120 -1.27 -7.09 -2.96
CA ASP A 120 -1.21 -6.81 -1.53
C ASP A 120 -2.40 -5.94 -1.10
N TRP A 121 -2.57 -5.74 0.19
CA TRP A 121 -3.53 -4.77 0.75
C TRP A 121 -2.95 -4.10 1.99
N SER A 122 -3.53 -2.97 2.37
CA SER A 122 -3.14 -2.22 3.56
C SER A 122 -4.37 -1.56 4.17
N VAL A 123 -4.43 -1.52 5.50
CA VAL A 123 -5.41 -0.70 6.22
C VAL A 123 -4.78 -0.13 7.48
N PHE A 124 -5.11 1.12 7.79
CA PHE A 124 -4.72 1.74 9.05
C PHE A 124 -5.83 1.58 10.09
N LEU A 125 -5.57 0.80 11.14
CA LEU A 125 -6.50 0.52 12.24
C LEU A 125 -5.76 0.64 13.56
N ASP A 126 -6.37 1.30 14.55
CA ASP A 126 -5.84 1.43 15.91
C ASP A 126 -4.38 1.91 15.99
N GLY A 127 -4.01 2.83 15.10
CA GLY A 127 -2.65 3.39 15.07
C GLY A 127 -1.62 2.51 14.35
N LYS A 128 -2.03 1.40 13.73
CA LYS A 128 -1.15 0.43 13.07
C LYS A 128 -1.57 0.12 11.64
N LEU A 129 -0.59 -0.18 10.81
CA LEU A 129 -0.80 -0.70 9.44
C LEU A 129 -0.89 -2.22 9.47
N TYR A 130 -2.03 -2.74 9.07
CA TYR A 130 -2.26 -4.15 8.76
C TYR A 130 -2.05 -4.41 7.26
N GLY A 131 -2.01 -5.67 6.87
CA GLY A 131 -1.60 -6.11 5.54
C GLY A 131 -0.11 -5.88 5.32
N ASN A 132 0.23 -5.20 4.23
CA ASN A 132 1.58 -4.82 3.85
C ASN A 132 2.50 -6.05 3.77
N PHE A 133 1.99 -7.17 3.26
CA PHE A 133 2.73 -8.44 3.24
C PHE A 133 4.02 -8.32 2.43
N THR A 134 3.93 -7.71 1.25
CA THR A 134 5.08 -7.49 0.36
C THR A 134 6.05 -6.45 0.95
N THR A 135 5.53 -5.40 1.58
CA THR A 135 6.36 -4.42 2.31
C THR A 135 7.14 -5.08 3.45
N ARG A 136 6.56 -6.06 4.16
CA ARG A 136 7.25 -6.79 5.23
C ARG A 136 8.46 -7.58 4.73
N VAL A 137 8.38 -8.14 3.51
CA VAL A 137 9.52 -8.80 2.84
C VAL A 137 10.64 -7.79 2.52
N MET A 138 10.30 -6.53 2.26
CA MET A 138 11.29 -5.50 1.94
C MET A 138 12.11 -5.05 3.16
N ILE A 139 11.59 -5.16 4.39
CA ILE A 139 12.19 -4.60 5.62
C ILE A 139 13.68 -4.96 5.81
N PRO A 140 14.12 -6.22 5.62
CA PRO A 140 15.52 -6.60 5.77
C PRO A 140 16.47 -5.93 4.76
N HIS A 141 15.94 -5.42 3.65
CA HIS A 141 16.70 -4.80 2.56
C HIS A 141 16.74 -3.27 2.65
N LEU A 142 15.96 -2.67 3.55
CA LEU A 142 15.93 -1.24 3.78
C LEU A 142 17.10 -0.74 4.63
N ASP A 143 17.42 0.54 4.48
CA ASP A 143 18.29 1.25 5.41
C ASP A 143 17.69 1.31 6.82
N ALA A 144 18.51 1.65 7.81
CA ALA A 144 18.12 1.61 9.22
C ALA A 144 16.97 2.56 9.57
N ASP A 145 16.91 3.74 8.94
CA ASP A 145 15.88 4.73 9.24
C ASP A 145 14.54 4.31 8.63
N SER A 146 14.55 3.89 7.36
CA SER A 146 13.36 3.37 6.66
C SER A 146 12.79 2.13 7.36
N ARG A 147 13.66 1.20 7.77
CA ARG A 147 13.27 0.02 8.57
C ARG A 147 12.60 0.44 9.87
N ALA A 148 13.24 1.31 10.65
CA ALA A 148 12.74 1.71 11.95
C ALA A 148 11.38 2.41 11.85
N GLN A 149 11.17 3.22 10.80
CA GLN A 149 9.88 3.87 10.55
C GLN A 149 8.77 2.84 10.26
N LEU A 150 9.02 1.89 9.35
CA LEU A 150 8.04 0.84 9.04
C LEU A 150 7.74 -0.05 10.24
N GLU A 151 8.74 -0.47 10.99
CA GLU A 151 8.55 -1.29 12.19
C GLU A 151 7.74 -0.57 13.28
N GLN A 152 7.81 0.76 13.36
CA GLN A 152 6.99 1.54 14.29
C GLN A 152 5.51 1.56 13.90
N VAL A 153 5.19 1.61 12.60
CA VAL A 153 3.81 1.75 12.13
C VAL A 153 3.14 0.42 11.82
N LEU A 154 3.90 -0.61 11.45
CA LEU A 154 3.33 -1.92 11.16
C LEU A 154 2.78 -2.60 12.41
N SER A 155 1.66 -3.27 12.23
CA SER A 155 1.12 -4.24 13.19
C SER A 155 2.06 -5.43 13.33
N ALA A 156 2.05 -6.06 14.51
CA ALA A 156 2.87 -7.24 14.79
C ALA A 156 2.48 -8.44 13.92
N THR A 157 1.18 -8.63 13.68
CA THR A 157 0.62 -9.61 12.74
C THR A 157 -0.02 -8.89 11.56
N PRO A 158 0.11 -9.39 10.32
CA PRO A 158 -0.41 -8.70 9.15
C PRO A 158 -1.94 -8.68 9.10
N VAL A 159 -2.62 -9.69 9.66
CA VAL A 159 -4.09 -9.73 9.72
C VAL A 159 -4.52 -9.41 11.15
N PRO A 160 -5.53 -8.53 11.36
CA PRO A 160 -6.18 -8.38 12.65
C PRO A 160 -6.70 -9.71 13.17
N GLN A 161 -6.65 -9.92 14.49
CA GLN A 161 -7.01 -11.20 15.09
C GLN A 161 -8.50 -11.57 14.91
N ASP A 162 -9.37 -10.57 14.75
CA ASP A 162 -10.81 -10.72 14.67
C ASP A 162 -11.35 -10.67 13.22
N TRP A 163 -10.48 -10.86 12.22
CA TRP A 163 -10.80 -10.91 10.79
C TRP A 163 -10.76 -12.33 10.23
#